data_AF-B9XRX6-F1
#
_entry.id   AF-B9XRX6-F1
#
_cell.length_a   1.000
_cell.length_b   1.000
_cell.length_c   1.000
_cell.angle_alpha   90.00
_cell.angle_beta   90.00
_cell.angle_gamma   90.00
#
_symmetry.space_group_name_H-M   'P 1'
#
loop_
_entity.id
_entity.type
_entity.pdbx_description
1 polymer ?
#
loop_
_entity_poly.entity_id
_entity_poly.type
_entity_poly.pdbx_seq_one_letter_code
_entity_poly.pdbx_strand_id
1 'polypeptide(L)'
;MKKRKRLLIVVSTTAMVLVLWLLRAHLVLACIPLLEEKGESGGQRLRDSLIFCGPSSIGPVIATIRDESPWRRNYCYLPDVLEHFGEPAHRQLLKAIDSETHNRHRAFLISALQRGFKDFTRFDRWLAAPDLTSSYELTFMAGDIRLAFPDAPPLSSESSDSINPEFLVW
;
A
#
# COMPACT_ATOMS: atom_id res chain seq x y z
N MET A 1 46.67 20.12 -9.46
CA MET A 1 46.12 18.77 -9.18
C MET A 1 45.35 18.63 -7.86
N LYS A 2 45.77 19.23 -6.72
CA LYS A 2 45.07 19.08 -5.41
C LYS A 2 43.60 19.53 -5.39
N LYS A 3 43.22 20.61 -6.08
CA LYS A 3 41.83 21.11 -6.12
C LYS A 3 40.85 20.12 -6.80
N ARG A 4 41.26 19.46 -7.89
CA ARG A 4 40.42 18.48 -8.60
C ARG A 4 40.13 17.24 -7.75
N LYS A 5 41.11 16.73 -6.99
CA LYS A 5 40.92 15.58 -6.08
C LYS A 5 39.93 15.89 -4.94
N ARG A 6 40.00 17.09 -4.34
CA ARG A 6 39.06 17.51 -3.29
C ARG A 6 37.64 17.65 -3.81
N LEU A 7 37.45 18.24 -4.99
CA LEU A 7 36.13 18.36 -5.63
C LEU A 7 35.53 16.97 -5.88
N LEU A 8 36.32 16.02 -6.38
CA LEU A 8 35.87 14.67 -6.70
C LEU A 8 35.46 13.88 -5.45
N ILE A 9 36.17 14.06 -4.34
CA ILE A 9 35.78 13.47 -3.04
C ILE A 9 34.45 14.04 -2.56
N VAL A 10 34.29 15.37 -2.57
CA VAL A 10 33.04 16.03 -2.10
C VAL A 10 31.84 15.59 -2.94
N VAL A 11 31.96 15.60 -4.27
CA VAL A 11 30.88 15.16 -5.16
C VAL A 11 30.51 13.70 -4.91
N SER A 12 31.51 12.83 -4.71
CA SER A 12 31.29 11.41 -4.41
C SER A 12 30.58 11.21 -3.07
N THR A 13 31.01 11.87 -2.00
CA THR A 13 30.34 11.74 -0.69
C THR A 13 28.94 12.33 -0.71
N THR A 14 28.71 13.47 -1.36
CA THR A 14 27.36 14.04 -1.49
C THR A 14 26.43 13.12 -2.28
N ALA A 15 26.91 12.54 -3.38
CA ALA A 15 26.14 11.56 -4.16
C ALA A 15 25.83 10.31 -3.33
N MET A 16 26.79 9.79 -2.57
CA MET A 16 26.58 8.63 -1.70
C MET A 16 25.54 8.91 -0.60
N VAL A 17 25.58 10.10 0.02
CA VAL A 17 24.58 10.51 1.02
C VAL A 17 23.19 10.63 0.40
N LEU A 18 23.07 11.22 -0.81
CA LEU A 18 21.80 11.30 -1.52
C LEU A 18 21.24 9.91 -1.86
N VAL A 19 22.07 8.99 -2.34
CA VAL A 19 21.66 7.62 -2.65
C VAL A 19 21.17 6.90 -1.40
N LEU A 20 21.92 6.98 -0.29
CA LEU A 20 21.51 6.38 0.98
C LEU A 20 20.20 6.99 1.51
N TRP A 21 20.01 8.29 1.32
CA TRP A 21 18.79 8.98 1.72
C TRP A 21 17.57 8.51 0.91
N LEU A 22 17.73 8.29 -0.39
CA LEU A 22 16.67 7.77 -1.27
C LEU A 22 16.36 6.29 -1.01
N LEU A 23 17.36 5.49 -0.64
CA LEU A 23 17.19 4.06 -0.35
C LEU A 23 16.65 3.78 1.05
N ARG A 24 16.54 4.79 1.91
CA ARG A 24 16.24 4.61 3.33
C ARG A 24 14.91 3.89 3.57
N ALA A 25 13.87 4.24 2.82
CA ALA A 25 12.56 3.58 2.93
C ALA A 25 12.63 2.10 2.51
N HIS A 26 13.37 1.78 1.45
CA HIS A 26 13.60 0.39 1.03
C HIS A 26 14.36 -0.40 2.10
N LEU A 27 15.36 0.20 2.75
CA LEU A 27 16.08 -0.45 3.84
C LEU A 27 15.18 -0.72 5.04
N VAL A 28 14.35 0.26 5.43
CA VAL A 28 13.35 0.08 6.50
C VAL A 28 12.40 -1.09 6.17
N LEU A 29 11.90 -1.15 4.93
CA LEU A 29 11.02 -2.24 4.48
C LEU A 29 11.75 -3.60 4.44
N ALA A 30 13.00 -3.64 3.97
CA ALA A 30 13.79 -4.87 3.90
C ALA A 30 14.14 -5.45 5.29
N CYS A 31 14.21 -4.61 6.31
CA CYS A 31 14.46 -5.04 7.68
C CYS A 31 13.22 -5.58 8.40
N ILE A 32 12.01 -5.42 7.85
CA ILE A 32 10.76 -5.87 8.50
C ILE A 32 10.77 -7.34 8.92
N PRO A 33 11.20 -8.30 8.08
CA PRO A 33 11.23 -9.71 8.46
C PRO A 33 12.19 -10.01 9.62
N LEU A 34 13.13 -9.10 9.90
CA LEU A 34 14.14 -9.22 10.95
C LEU A 34 13.70 -8.56 12.27
N LEU A 35 12.57 -7.86 12.29
CA LEU A 35 12.05 -7.26 13.51
C LEU A 35 11.47 -8.36 14.42
N GLU A 36 12.03 -8.49 15.63
CA GLU A 36 11.59 -9.46 16.64
C GLU A 36 10.22 -9.09 17.25
N GLU A 37 9.88 -7.80 17.25
CA GLU A 37 8.59 -7.29 17.71
C GLU A 37 7.48 -7.64 16.69
N LYS A 38 6.81 -8.76 16.94
CA LYS A 38 5.64 -9.18 16.16
C LYS A 38 4.36 -8.54 16.70
N GLY A 39 3.48 -8.13 15.79
CA GLY A 39 2.15 -7.62 16.13
C GLY A 39 2.05 -6.10 16.02
N GLU A 40 1.13 -5.53 16.79
CA GLU A 40 0.71 -4.13 16.66
C GLU A 40 1.82 -3.11 16.90
N SER A 41 2.68 -3.33 17.90
CA SER A 41 3.82 -2.46 18.20
C SER A 41 4.84 -2.42 17.06
N GLY A 42 5.19 -3.56 16.48
CA GLY A 42 6.12 -3.66 15.34
C GLY A 42 5.59 -2.94 14.10
N GLY A 43 4.29 -3.07 13.83
CA GLY A 43 3.62 -2.39 12.72
C GLY A 43 3.59 -0.86 12.88
N GLN A 44 3.28 -0.35 14.07
CA GLN A 44 3.30 1.09 14.35
C GLN A 44 4.72 1.68 14.23
N ARG A 45 5.73 0.98 14.76
CA ARG A 45 7.12 1.42 14.64
C ARG A 45 7.60 1.46 13.20
N LEU A 46 7.19 0.50 12.38
CA LEU A 46 7.45 0.51 10.95
C LEU A 46 6.82 1.75 10.30
N ARG A 47 5.53 2.00 10.55
CA ARG A 47 4.81 3.16 10.03
C ARG A 47 5.55 4.45 10.36
N ASP A 48 5.91 4.64 11.63
CA ASP A 48 6.59 5.85 12.09
C ASP A 48 7.98 6.01 11.44
N SER A 49 8.70 4.90 11.25
CA SER A 49 10.00 4.90 10.56
C SER A 49 9.88 5.28 9.08
N LEU A 50 8.82 4.85 8.40
CA LEU A 50 8.55 5.18 7.00
C LEU A 50 8.07 6.62 6.84
N ILE A 51 7.28 7.13 7.77
CA ILE A 51 6.91 8.54 7.85
C ILE A 51 8.17 9.40 8.02
N PHE A 52 9.09 8.99 8.89
CA PHE A 52 10.36 9.69 9.10
C PHE A 52 11.27 9.69 7.86
N CYS A 53 11.11 8.73 6.94
CA CYS A 53 11.81 8.76 5.66
C CYS A 53 11.30 9.86 4.71
N GLY A 54 10.12 10.44 5.01
CA GLY A 54 9.51 11.50 4.22
C GLY A 54 8.85 11.00 2.93
N PRO A 55 8.43 11.90 2.03
CA PRO A 55 7.65 11.55 0.82
C PRO A 55 8.32 10.56 -0.14
N SER A 56 9.64 10.34 -0.02
CA SER A 56 10.36 9.32 -0.77
C SER A 56 9.91 7.89 -0.43
N SER A 57 9.22 7.68 0.70
CA SER A 57 8.68 6.38 1.09
C SER A 57 7.38 5.99 0.37
N ILE A 58 6.68 6.94 -0.28
CA ILE A 58 5.39 6.68 -0.96
C ILE A 58 5.52 5.54 -1.98
N GLY A 59 6.47 5.63 -2.91
CA GLY A 59 6.69 4.60 -3.93
C GLY A 59 7.05 3.22 -3.35
N PRO A 60 8.06 3.13 -2.47
CA PRO A 60 8.40 1.90 -1.76
C PRO A 60 7.22 1.28 -1.01
N VAL A 61 6.41 2.09 -0.32
CA VAL A 61 5.23 1.62 0.41
C VAL A 61 4.17 1.07 -0.54
N ILE A 62 3.87 1.77 -1.64
CA ILE A 62 2.94 1.28 -2.68
C ILE A 62 3.44 -0.04 -3.27
N ALA A 63 4.74 -0.15 -3.57
CA ALA A 63 5.32 -1.38 -4.09
C ALA A 63 5.21 -2.53 -3.08
N THR A 64 5.45 -2.27 -1.79
CA THR A 64 5.25 -3.29 -0.76
C THR A 64 3.78 -3.67 -0.61
N ILE A 65 2.83 -2.74 -0.59
CA ILE A 65 1.38 -3.09 -0.54
C ILE A 65 0.99 -3.94 -1.75
N ARG A 66 1.53 -3.64 -2.93
CA ARG A 66 1.28 -4.43 -4.14
C ARG A 66 1.75 -5.86 -3.99
N ASP A 67 2.99 -6.04 -3.52
CA ASP A 67 3.68 -7.35 -3.48
C ASP A 67 3.33 -8.15 -2.20
N GLU A 68 2.93 -7.46 -1.14
CA GLU A 68 2.64 -8.00 0.17
C GLU A 68 1.23 -7.60 0.60
N SER A 69 0.43 -8.60 0.99
CA SER A 69 -0.93 -8.36 1.45
C SER A 69 -0.96 -7.34 2.61
N PRO A 70 -1.83 -6.30 2.54
CA PRO A 70 -1.99 -5.33 3.62
C PRO A 70 -2.61 -5.98 4.88
N TRP A 71 -3.12 -7.21 4.83
CA TRP A 71 -3.62 -7.94 6.00
C TRP A 71 -2.53 -8.77 6.69
N ARG A 72 -1.31 -8.86 6.12
CA ARG A 72 -0.16 -9.39 6.87
C ARG A 72 0.14 -8.44 8.02
N ARG A 73 0.27 -9.00 9.23
CA ARG A 73 0.43 -8.25 10.49
C ARG A 73 1.52 -7.17 10.45
N ASN A 74 2.61 -7.40 9.71
CA ASN A 74 3.71 -6.45 9.66
C ASN A 74 3.46 -5.29 8.69
N TYR A 75 2.46 -5.40 7.81
CA TYR A 75 2.18 -4.43 6.74
C TYR A 75 0.82 -3.75 6.87
N CYS A 76 0.04 -4.05 7.91
CA CYS A 76 -1.31 -3.52 8.09
C CYS A 76 -1.39 -2.01 8.35
N TYR A 77 -0.27 -1.37 8.70
CA TYR A 77 -0.15 0.07 8.89
C TYR A 77 0.42 0.82 7.67
N LEU A 78 0.75 0.12 6.58
CA LEU A 78 1.24 0.77 5.36
C LEU A 78 0.22 1.73 4.74
N PRO A 79 -1.11 1.46 4.74
CA PRO A 79 -2.09 2.44 4.30
C PRO A 79 -2.06 3.74 5.11
N ASP A 80 -1.85 3.65 6.43
CA ASP A 80 -1.74 4.81 7.32
C ASP A 80 -0.50 5.68 7.02
N VAL A 81 0.57 5.08 6.49
CA VAL A 81 1.73 5.83 5.97
C VAL A 81 1.34 6.66 4.76
N LEU A 82 0.56 6.09 3.83
CA LEU A 82 0.09 6.82 2.64
C LEU A 82 -0.89 7.92 3.03
N GLU A 83 -1.81 7.65 3.96
CA GLU A 83 -2.74 8.65 4.52
C GLU A 83 -1.98 9.85 5.09
N HIS A 84 -0.92 9.61 5.85
CA HIS A 84 -0.09 10.68 6.43
C HIS A 84 0.47 11.64 5.38
N PHE A 85 0.85 11.13 4.20
CA PHE A 85 1.36 11.95 3.11
C PHE A 85 0.25 12.57 2.25
N GLY A 86 -1.01 12.18 2.45
CA GLY A 86 -2.19 12.79 1.85
C GLY A 86 -2.22 12.70 0.31
N GLU A 87 -2.65 13.81 -0.30
CA GLU A 87 -2.96 13.92 -1.72
C GLU A 87 -1.82 13.47 -2.69
N PRO A 88 -0.52 13.78 -2.46
CA PRO A 88 0.57 13.22 -3.24
C PRO A 88 0.62 11.68 -3.27
N ALA A 89 0.33 11.03 -2.14
CA ALA A 89 0.31 9.58 -2.03
C ALA A 89 -0.96 8.99 -2.66
N HIS A 90 -2.10 9.63 -2.44
CA HIS A 90 -3.38 9.27 -3.06
C HIS A 90 -3.27 9.18 -4.59
N ARG A 91 -2.75 10.22 -5.25
CA ARG A 91 -2.56 10.21 -6.72
C ARG A 91 -1.62 9.12 -7.20
N GLN A 92 -0.54 8.86 -6.47
CA GLN A 92 0.39 7.78 -6.84
C GLN A 92 -0.25 6.41 -6.67
N LEU A 93 -1.04 6.21 -5.63
CA LEU A 93 -1.78 4.97 -5.40
C LEU A 93 -2.83 4.74 -6.49
N LEU A 94 -3.61 5.75 -6.86
CA LEU A 94 -4.54 5.68 -7.99
C LEU A 94 -3.83 5.29 -9.29
N LYS A 95 -2.69 5.93 -9.59
CA LYS A 95 -1.89 5.59 -10.77
C LYS A 95 -1.40 4.14 -10.73
N ALA A 96 -0.96 3.66 -9.57
CA ALA A 96 -0.52 2.28 -9.39
C ALA A 96 -1.68 1.29 -9.65
N ILE A 97 -2.86 1.54 -9.06
CA ILE A 97 -4.07 0.74 -9.27
C ILE A 97 -4.44 0.68 -10.76
N ASP A 98 -4.48 1.83 -11.43
CA ASP A 98 -4.87 1.94 -12.84
C ASP A 98 -3.87 1.25 -13.77
N SER A 99 -2.61 1.12 -13.35
CA SER A 99 -1.56 0.42 -14.12
C SER A 99 -1.40 -1.07 -13.78
N GLU A 100 -1.98 -1.53 -12.69
CA GLU A 100 -1.80 -2.90 -12.19
C GLU A 100 -2.66 -3.87 -12.99
N THR A 101 -2.08 -4.92 -13.56
CA THR A 101 -2.80 -5.92 -14.37
C THR A 101 -3.12 -7.19 -13.60
N HIS A 102 -2.43 -7.45 -12.49
CA HIS A 102 -2.65 -8.62 -11.66
C HIS A 102 -3.78 -8.35 -10.65
N ASN A 103 -4.91 -9.04 -10.79
CA ASN A 103 -6.11 -8.83 -9.96
C ASN A 103 -5.83 -8.84 -8.46
N ARG A 104 -5.06 -9.82 -7.95
CA ARG A 104 -4.66 -9.85 -6.53
C ARG A 104 -3.93 -8.58 -6.07
N HIS A 105 -2.90 -8.15 -6.80
CA HIS A 105 -2.14 -6.94 -6.47
C HIS A 105 -3.04 -5.70 -6.53
N ARG A 106 -3.91 -5.63 -7.54
CA ARG A 106 -4.89 -4.57 -7.67
C ARG A 106 -5.82 -4.51 -6.46
N ALA A 107 -6.29 -5.66 -5.95
CA ALA A 107 -7.08 -5.72 -4.71
C ALA A 107 -6.34 -5.17 -3.51
N PHE A 108 -5.05 -5.49 -3.36
CA PHE A 108 -4.26 -5.02 -2.23
C PHE A 108 -4.13 -3.49 -2.26
N LEU A 109 -3.89 -2.93 -3.45
CA LEU A 109 -3.80 -1.49 -3.65
C LEU A 109 -5.15 -0.79 -3.44
N ILE A 110 -6.26 -1.37 -3.91
CA ILE A 110 -7.61 -0.82 -3.69
C ILE A 110 -7.98 -0.86 -2.20
N SER A 111 -7.70 -1.96 -1.51
CA SER A 111 -7.86 -2.04 -0.04
C SER A 111 -7.09 -0.95 0.68
N ALA A 112 -5.83 -0.70 0.29
CA ALA A 112 -5.05 0.39 0.86
C ALA A 112 -5.67 1.78 0.59
N LEU A 113 -6.24 1.97 -0.61
CA LEU A 113 -6.95 3.21 -0.96
C LEU A 113 -8.18 3.42 -0.07
N GLN A 114 -8.99 2.38 0.10
CA GLN A 114 -10.17 2.40 0.97
C GLN A 114 -9.78 2.67 2.42
N ARG A 115 -8.77 1.97 2.94
CA ARG A 115 -8.36 2.09 4.34
C ARG A 115 -7.78 3.47 4.65
N GLY A 116 -6.79 3.90 3.86
CA GLY A 116 -6.01 5.12 4.12
C GLY A 116 -6.70 6.40 3.65
N PHE A 117 -7.59 6.35 2.66
CA PHE A 117 -8.20 7.56 2.09
C PHE A 117 -9.72 7.56 2.12
N LYS A 118 -10.36 6.46 2.56
CA LYS A 118 -11.83 6.29 2.50
C LYS A 118 -12.37 6.50 1.07
N ASP A 119 -11.56 6.19 0.07
CA ASP A 119 -11.90 6.32 -1.35
C ASP A 119 -12.25 4.93 -1.91
N PHE A 120 -13.52 4.78 -2.25
CA PHE A 120 -14.11 3.54 -2.77
C PHE A 120 -14.27 3.56 -4.29
N THR A 121 -13.92 4.67 -4.98
CA THR A 121 -14.22 4.86 -6.40
C THR A 121 -13.60 3.80 -7.31
N ARG A 122 -12.42 3.28 -6.96
CA ARG A 122 -11.75 2.20 -7.70
C ARG A 122 -12.33 0.83 -7.41
N PHE A 123 -12.89 0.63 -6.22
CA PHE A 123 -13.63 -0.57 -5.90
C PHE A 123 -14.94 -0.63 -6.69
N ASP A 124 -15.72 0.45 -6.71
CA ASP A 124 -16.99 0.53 -7.45
C ASP A 124 -16.78 0.29 -8.95
N ARG A 125 -15.75 0.93 -9.52
CA ARG A 125 -15.35 0.71 -10.91
C ARG A 125 -14.99 -0.75 -11.18
N TRP A 126 -14.34 -1.41 -10.22
CA TRP A 126 -13.94 -2.79 -10.37
C TRP A 126 -15.13 -3.75 -10.27
N LEU A 127 -16.09 -3.48 -9.37
CA LEU A 127 -17.36 -4.21 -9.29
C LEU A 127 -18.19 -4.11 -10.57
N ALA A 128 -18.15 -2.95 -11.24
CA ALA A 128 -18.82 -2.75 -12.52
C ALA A 128 -18.08 -3.38 -13.72
N ALA A 129 -16.89 -3.96 -13.52
CA ALA A 129 -16.09 -4.49 -14.60
C ALA A 129 -16.64 -5.86 -15.07
N PRO A 130 -16.84 -6.06 -16.39
CA PRO A 130 -17.46 -7.27 -16.93
C PRO A 130 -16.57 -8.52 -16.79
N ASP A 131 -15.29 -8.34 -16.50
CA ASP A 131 -14.27 -9.38 -16.35
C ASP A 131 -13.98 -9.75 -14.89
N LEU A 132 -14.77 -9.22 -13.94
CA LEU A 132 -14.63 -9.55 -12.53
C LEU A 132 -14.98 -11.03 -12.32
N THR A 133 -13.92 -11.84 -12.25
CA THR A 133 -13.99 -13.28 -12.47
C THR A 133 -13.99 -14.09 -11.18
N SER A 134 -13.68 -13.47 -10.03
CA SER A 134 -13.57 -14.20 -8.77
C SER A 134 -13.79 -13.31 -7.54
N SER A 135 -14.62 -13.81 -6.62
CA SER A 135 -14.86 -13.26 -5.28
C SER A 135 -13.71 -13.48 -4.30
N TYR A 136 -12.73 -14.33 -4.62
CA TYR A 136 -11.56 -14.52 -3.76
C TYR A 136 -10.75 -13.23 -3.63
N GLU A 137 -10.50 -12.53 -4.73
CA GLU A 137 -9.83 -11.23 -4.74
C GLU A 137 -10.64 -10.14 -4.04
N LEU A 138 -11.97 -10.28 -4.02
CA LEU A 138 -12.87 -9.37 -3.34
C LEU A 138 -12.93 -9.61 -1.83
N THR A 139 -12.73 -10.85 -1.38
CA THR A 139 -12.73 -11.24 0.05
C THR A 139 -11.77 -10.38 0.87
N PHE A 140 -10.66 -10.04 0.24
CA PHE A 140 -9.64 -9.14 0.76
C PHE A 140 -10.16 -7.73 1.10
N MET A 141 -11.11 -7.20 0.32
CA MET A 141 -11.68 -5.87 0.53
C MET A 141 -12.96 -5.91 1.39
N ALA A 142 -13.58 -7.08 1.56
CA ALA A 142 -14.82 -7.25 2.34
C ALA A 142 -14.67 -6.77 3.80
N GLY A 143 -13.50 -6.98 4.40
CA GLY A 143 -13.20 -6.50 5.76
C GLY A 143 -13.20 -4.98 5.85
N ASP A 144 -12.54 -4.31 4.90
CA ASP A 144 -12.44 -2.85 4.87
C ASP A 144 -13.80 -2.20 4.59
N ILE A 145 -14.62 -2.83 3.74
CA ILE A 145 -15.99 -2.39 3.45
C ILE A 145 -16.87 -2.48 4.69
N ARG A 146 -16.87 -3.61 5.42
CA ARG A 146 -17.68 -3.73 6.65
C ARG A 146 -17.26 -2.77 7.75
N LEU A 147 -15.97 -2.43 7.82
CA LEU A 147 -15.49 -1.41 8.76
C LEU A 147 -16.01 -0.01 8.40
N ALA A 148 -16.14 0.30 7.11
CA ALA A 148 -16.65 1.58 6.64
C ALA A 148 -18.19 1.65 6.59
N PHE A 149 -18.84 0.52 6.27
CA PHE A 149 -20.27 0.36 6.05
C PHE A 149 -20.76 -0.88 6.83
N PRO A 150 -21.04 -0.74 8.13
CA PRO A 150 -21.39 -1.87 9.00
C PRO A 150 -22.69 -2.59 8.61
N ASP A 151 -23.56 -1.91 7.90
CA ASP A 151 -24.86 -2.37 7.38
C ASP A 151 -24.77 -2.99 5.98
N ALA A 152 -23.61 -2.96 5.33
CA ALA A 152 -23.42 -3.54 4.02
C ALA A 152 -23.66 -5.07 4.04
N PRO A 153 -24.40 -5.63 3.06
CA PRO A 153 -24.54 -7.07 2.91
C PRO A 153 -23.18 -7.79 2.82
N PRO A 154 -23.12 -9.11 3.05
CA PRO A 154 -21.90 -9.88 2.75
C PRO A 154 -21.52 -9.71 1.27
N LEU A 155 -20.24 -9.45 0.98
CA LEU A 155 -19.75 -9.25 -0.39
C LEU A 155 -19.78 -10.54 -1.22
N SER A 156 -19.50 -11.68 -0.60
CA SER A 156 -19.58 -13.01 -1.23
C SER A 156 -20.92 -13.67 -0.91
N SER A 157 -21.46 -14.44 -1.84
CA SER A 157 -22.61 -15.31 -1.59
C SER A 157 -22.20 -16.56 -0.79
N GLU A 158 -23.16 -17.45 -0.47
CA GLU A 158 -22.89 -18.72 0.24
C GLU A 158 -21.94 -19.64 -0.54
N SER A 159 -21.88 -19.50 -1.86
CA SER A 159 -20.81 -20.08 -2.68
C SER A 159 -19.71 -19.03 -2.83
N SER A 160 -18.52 -19.33 -2.33
CA SER A 160 -17.34 -18.44 -2.29
C SER A 160 -16.86 -17.91 -3.65
N ASP A 161 -17.54 -18.26 -4.73
CA ASP A 161 -17.15 -18.03 -6.14
C ASP A 161 -18.03 -16.97 -6.83
N SER A 162 -19.04 -16.42 -6.14
CA SER A 162 -19.89 -15.36 -6.69
C SER A 162 -20.11 -14.20 -5.72
N ILE A 163 -20.28 -13.00 -6.29
CA ILE A 163 -20.62 -11.78 -5.55
C ILE A 163 -22.09 -11.86 -5.14
N ASN A 164 -22.39 -11.46 -3.91
CA ASN A 164 -23.76 -11.40 -3.42
C ASN A 164 -24.58 -10.37 -4.24
N PRO A 165 -25.67 -10.77 -4.90
CA PRO A 165 -26.52 -9.84 -5.65
C PRO A 165 -27.09 -8.71 -4.78
N GLU A 166 -27.37 -8.96 -3.50
CA GLU A 166 -27.85 -7.94 -2.57
C GLU A 166 -26.80 -6.84 -2.34
N PHE A 167 -25.52 -7.21 -2.36
CA PHE A 167 -24.42 -6.25 -2.23
C PHE A 167 -24.30 -5.37 -3.48
N LEU A 168 -24.59 -5.90 -4.68
CA LEU A 168 -24.45 -5.15 -5.92
C LEU A 168 -25.54 -4.09 -6.14
N VAL A 169 -26.68 -4.21 -5.45
CA VAL A 169 -27.83 -3.30 -5.57
C VAL A 169 -28.01 -2.38 -4.36
N TRP A 170 -27.21 -2.60 -3.30
CA TRP A 170 -27.12 -1.74 -2.13
C TRP A 170 -26.30 -0.49 -2.46
#